data_AF-N6XZS0-F1
#
_entry.id   AF-N6XZS0-F1
#
_cell.length_a   1.000
_cell.length_b   1.000
_cell.length_c   1.000
_cell.angle_alpha   90.00
_cell.angle_beta   90.00
_cell.angle_gamma   90.00
#
_symmetry.space_group_name_H-M   'P 1'
#
loop_
_entity.id
_entity.type
_entity.pdbx_description
1 polymer ?
#
loop_
_entity_poly.entity_id
_entity_poly.type
_entity_poly.pdbx_seq_one_letter_code
_entity_poly.pdbx_strand_id
1 'polypeptide(L)'
;GPGGLGGAAGAVATLLGAAPAAAKAAGRVNVSVPGCPALEIASPFRLEGCPGGRGDGDWIAVAVTHRLEPGRGFITRATGVPA
;
A
#
# COMPACT_ATOMS: atom_id res chain seq x y z
N GLY A 1 42.53 36.65 -6.86
CA GLY A 1 41.53 37.60 -6.36
C GLY A 1 40.14 37.08 -6.69
N PRO A 2 39.13 37.33 -5.85
CA PRO A 2 37.82 36.63 -5.83
C PRO A 2 36.74 37.28 -6.71
N GLY A 3 35.60 36.58 -6.86
CA GLY A 3 34.34 37.07 -7.45
C GLY A 3 33.99 36.35 -8.77
N GLY A 4 32.78 35.86 -9.03
CA GLY A 4 31.52 35.96 -8.31
C GLY A 4 30.45 35.03 -8.90
N LEU A 5 29.40 34.86 -8.09
CA LEU A 5 28.04 34.38 -8.30
C LEU A 5 27.59 33.97 -9.73
N GLY A 6 26.99 32.79 -9.83
CA GLY A 6 26.16 32.41 -10.96
C GLY A 6 25.53 31.04 -10.74
N GLY A 7 24.29 31.01 -10.25
CA GLY A 7 23.54 29.79 -10.03
C GLY A 7 23.32 29.00 -11.31
N ALA A 8 23.35 27.67 -11.19
CA ALA A 8 22.66 26.78 -12.09
C ALA A 8 22.17 25.60 -11.25
N ALA A 9 20.86 25.60 -11.01
CA ALA A 9 20.12 24.45 -10.55
C ALA A 9 20.39 23.28 -11.50
N GLY A 10 21.17 22.30 -11.04
CA GLY A 10 21.31 21.01 -11.69
C GLY A 10 20.36 20.04 -11.00
N ALA A 11 19.18 19.85 -11.59
CA ALA A 11 18.13 18.99 -11.10
C ALA A 11 18.66 17.61 -10.69
N VAL A 12 18.38 17.23 -9.44
CA VAL A 12 18.45 15.84 -8.99
C VAL A 12 17.38 15.10 -9.77
N ALA A 13 17.76 14.44 -10.87
CA ALA A 13 16.89 13.52 -11.57
C ALA A 13 16.70 12.29 -10.66
N THR A 14 15.79 12.42 -9.70
CA THR A 14 15.06 11.30 -9.14
C THR A 14 14.55 10.48 -10.32
N LEU A 15 15.15 9.31 -10.54
CA LEU A 15 14.53 8.24 -11.31
C LEU A 15 13.25 7.87 -10.56
N LEU A 16 12.22 8.64 -10.88
CA LEU A 16 10.87 8.57 -10.36
C LEU A 16 10.40 7.13 -10.59
N GLY A 17 10.16 6.42 -9.50
CA GLY A 17 9.66 5.05 -9.50
C GLY A 17 8.32 4.95 -10.21
N ALA A 18 8.35 4.80 -11.53
CA ALA A 18 7.21 4.51 -12.39
C ALA A 18 6.88 3.00 -12.45
N ALA A 19 7.27 2.23 -11.42
CA ALA A 19 7.08 0.79 -11.36
C ALA A 19 6.03 0.27 -10.34
N PRO A 20 5.58 0.99 -9.29
CA PRO A 20 4.63 0.39 -8.35
C PRO A 20 3.18 0.44 -8.86
N ALA A 21 2.85 1.40 -9.75
CA ALA A 21 1.48 1.57 -10.27
C ALA A 21 1.08 0.47 -11.27
N ALA A 22 2.01 0.05 -12.14
CA ALA A 22 1.73 -0.97 -13.15
C ALA A 22 1.59 -2.39 -12.58
N ALA A 23 2.29 -2.69 -11.48
CA ALA A 23 2.11 -3.96 -10.74
C ALA A 23 0.80 -3.99 -9.93
N LYS A 24 0.24 -2.81 -9.62
CA LYS A 24 -1.03 -2.67 -8.90
C LYS A 24 -2.18 -3.19 -9.76
N ALA A 25 -2.28 -2.81 -11.03
CA ALA A 25 -3.43 -3.05 -11.91
C ALA A 25 -3.87 -4.52 -12.12
N ALA A 26 -3.02 -5.51 -11.82
CA ALA A 26 -3.37 -6.94 -11.85
C ALA A 26 -3.16 -7.67 -10.50
N GLY A 27 -2.72 -6.95 -9.47
CA GLY A 27 -2.36 -7.51 -8.17
C GLY A 27 -3.57 -7.75 -7.28
N ARG A 28 -3.55 -8.85 -6.52
CA ARG A 28 -4.44 -9.05 -5.36
C ARG A 28 -3.60 -8.97 -4.11
N VAL A 29 -4.11 -8.29 -3.09
CA VAL A 29 -3.51 -8.30 -1.75
C VAL A 29 -4.34 -9.17 -0.83
N ASN A 30 -3.68 -9.95 0.03
CA ASN A 30 -4.35 -10.70 1.08
C ASN A 30 -3.82 -10.19 2.41
N VAL A 31 -4.70 -9.59 3.20
CA VAL A 31 -4.36 -8.94 4.46
C VAL A 31 -5.06 -9.65 5.60
N SER A 32 -4.34 -9.85 6.70
CA SER A 32 -4.85 -10.45 7.92
C SER A 32 -4.67 -9.45 9.04
N VAL A 33 -5.78 -8.92 9.55
CA VAL A 33 -5.80 -7.94 10.62
C VAL A 33 -6.43 -8.54 11.89
N PRO A 34 -5.86 -8.28 13.08
CA PRO A 34 -6.49 -8.64 14.34
C PRO A 34 -7.82 -7.90 14.47
N GLY A 35 -8.89 -8.65 14.70
CA GLY A 35 -10.25 -8.21 15.00
C GLY A 35 -10.70 -6.85 14.49
N CYS A 36 -10.78 -6.70 13.16
CA CYS A 36 -11.39 -5.52 12.54
C CYS A 36 -12.77 -5.89 11.99
N PRO A 37 -13.87 -5.71 12.76
CA PRO A 37 -15.22 -5.95 12.28
C PRO A 37 -15.72 -4.87 11.32
N ALA A 38 -15.10 -3.68 11.33
CA ALA A 38 -15.44 -2.57 10.45
C ALA A 38 -14.97 -2.77 8.99
N LEU A 39 -14.16 -3.80 8.73
CA LEU A 39 -13.71 -4.14 7.39
C LEU A 39 -14.76 -5.03 6.74
N GLU A 40 -15.48 -4.50 5.75
CA GLU A 40 -16.53 -5.21 5.03
C GLU A 40 -16.20 -5.35 3.53
N ILE A 41 -16.95 -6.20 2.83
CA ILE A 41 -16.85 -6.27 1.37
C ILE A 41 -17.23 -4.89 0.77
N ALA A 42 -16.54 -4.50 -0.29
CA ALA A 42 -16.58 -3.18 -0.92
C ALA A 42 -16.05 -2.01 -0.06
N SER A 43 -15.52 -2.29 1.14
CA SER A 43 -14.87 -1.24 1.93
C SER A 43 -13.52 -0.85 1.33
N PRO A 44 -13.24 0.46 1.13
CA PRO A 44 -11.92 0.93 0.78
C PRO A 44 -10.98 0.83 1.98
N PHE A 45 -9.74 0.44 1.74
CA PHE A 45 -8.67 0.45 2.74
C PHE A 45 -7.34 0.83 2.10
N ARG A 46 -6.47 1.46 2.88
CA ARG A 46 -5.13 1.87 2.43
C ARG A 46 -4.08 1.00 3.09
N LEU A 47 -3.14 0.49 2.30
CA LEU A 47 -1.94 -0.16 2.80
C LEU A 47 -0.77 0.81 2.73
N GLU A 48 -0.01 0.88 3.82
CA GLU A 48 1.17 1.71 3.95
C GLU A 48 2.27 0.91 4.65
N GLY A 49 3.53 1.16 4.28
CA GLY A 49 4.67 0.52 4.92
C GLY A 49 4.87 -0.94 4.53
N CYS A 50 4.32 -1.39 3.40
CA CYS A 50 4.58 -2.73 2.90
C CYS A 50 6.09 -2.89 2.58
N PRO A 51 6.68 -4.07 2.83
CA PRO A 51 8.09 -4.32 2.53
C PRO A 51 8.42 -3.99 1.06
N GLY A 52 9.35 -3.06 0.86
CA GLY A 52 9.74 -2.59 -0.48
C GLY A 52 8.67 -1.80 -1.23
N GLY A 53 7.65 -1.27 -0.54
CA GLY A 53 6.52 -0.54 -1.13
C GLY A 53 5.58 -1.40 -1.98
N ARG A 54 5.78 -2.72 -1.98
CA ARG A 54 5.00 -3.65 -2.80
C ARG A 54 3.66 -3.94 -2.13
N GLY A 55 2.61 -3.28 -2.62
CA GLY A 55 1.25 -3.41 -2.06
C GLY A 55 0.74 -2.12 -1.42
N ASP A 56 1.56 -1.08 -1.35
CA ASP A 56 1.11 0.21 -0.81
C ASP A 56 0.10 0.91 -1.74
N GLY A 57 -0.79 1.67 -1.13
CA GLY A 57 -1.83 2.45 -1.79
C GLY A 57 -3.24 1.95 -1.45
N ASP A 58 -4.21 2.46 -2.20
CA ASP A 58 -5.63 2.20 -1.97
C ASP A 58 -6.11 0.90 -2.61
N TRP A 59 -6.93 0.17 -1.88
CA TRP A 59 -7.50 -1.13 -2.23
C TRP A 59 -8.98 -1.18 -1.86
N ILE A 60 -9.75 -2.00 -2.58
CA ILE A 60 -11.15 -2.30 -2.27
C ILE A 60 -11.22 -3.76 -1.84
N ALA A 61 -11.79 -4.02 -0.67
CA ALA A 61 -11.99 -5.39 -0.18
C ALA A 61 -13.06 -6.10 -1.03
N VAL A 62 -12.70 -7.18 -1.71
CA VAL A 62 -13.64 -7.99 -2.52
C VAL A 62 -14.09 -9.26 -1.81
N ALA A 63 -13.34 -9.70 -0.81
CA ALA A 63 -13.71 -10.81 0.04
C ALA A 63 -13.22 -10.53 1.46
N VAL A 64 -14.08 -10.72 2.45
CA VAL A 64 -13.73 -10.61 3.86
C VAL A 64 -14.19 -11.86 4.58
N THR A 65 -13.35 -12.40 5.46
CA THR A 65 -13.66 -13.56 6.28
C THR A 65 -13.24 -13.27 7.71
N HIS A 66 -14.21 -13.36 8.61
CA HIS A 66 -13.97 -13.25 10.04
C HIS A 66 -13.94 -14.65 10.65
N ARG A 67 -12.88 -14.96 11.40
CA ARG A 67 -12.75 -16.25 12.09
C ARG A 67 -12.13 -16.06 13.46
N LEU A 68 -12.58 -16.87 14.42
CA LEU A 68 -11.90 -17.05 15.69
C LEU A 68 -10.77 -18.07 15.47
N GLU A 69 -9.52 -17.65 15.67
CA GLU A 69 -8.36 -18.54 15.68
C GLU A 69 -7.97 -18.88 17.13
N PRO A 70 -7.95 -20.18 17.51
CA PRO A 70 -7.46 -20.60 18.81
C PRO A 70 -6.04 -20.09 19.06
N GLY A 71 -5.84 -19.38 20.18
CA GLY A 71 -4.55 -18.79 20.55
C GLY A 71 -4.21 -17.45 19.89
N ARG A 72 -5.00 -16.96 18.92
CA ARG A 72 -4.81 -15.64 18.29
C ARG A 72 -6.01 -14.70 18.38
N GLY A 73 -7.15 -15.22 18.82
CA GLY A 73 -8.38 -14.44 18.99
C GLY A 73 -9.13 -14.22 17.68
N PHE A 74 -9.91 -13.16 17.61
CA PHE A 74 -10.70 -12.82 16.42
C PHE A 74 -9.77 -12.26 15.33
N ILE A 75 -9.79 -12.86 14.14
CA ILE A 75 -9.00 -12.43 12.99
C ILE A 75 -9.94 -12.12 11.83
N THR A 76 -9.70 -10.97 11.21
CA THR A 76 -10.34 -10.60 9.95
C THR A 76 -9.33 -10.76 8.83
N ARG A 77 -9.65 -11.59 7.84
CA ARG A 77 -8.87 -11.74 6.61
C ARG A 77 -9.62 -11.05 5.48
N ALA A 78 -8.94 -10.20 4.72
CA ALA A 78 -9.52 -9.56 3.55
C ALA A 78 -8.66 -9.72 2.31
N THR A 79 -9.31 -9.89 1.18
CA THR A 79 -8.70 -9.84 -0.14
C THR A 79 -9.03 -8.49 -0.77
N GLY A 80 -8.00 -7.72 -1.12
CA GLY A 80 -8.13 -6.43 -1.79
C GLY A 80 -7.80 -6.51 -3.27
N VAL A 81 -8.53 -5.75 -4.08
CA VAL A 81 -8.15 -5.41 -5.47
C VAL A 81 -7.87 -3.92 -5.57
N PRO A 82 -7.11 -3.45 -6.56
CA PRO A 82 -6.81 -2.03 -6.72
C PRO A 82 -8.11 -1.23 -6.85
N ALA A 83 -8.20 -0.14 -6.10
CA ALA A 83 -9.25 0.86 -6.27
C ALA A 83 -9.05 1.67 -7.56
#